data_AF-A0A645ERP1-F1
#
_entry.id   AF-A0A645ERP1-F1
#
_cell.length_a   1.000
_cell.length_b   1.000
_cell.length_c   1.000
_cell.angle_alpha   90.00
_cell.angle_beta   90.00
_cell.angle_gamma   90.00
#
_symmetry.space_group_name_H-M   'P 1'
#
loop_
_entity.id
_entity.type
_entity.pdbx_description
1 polymer ?
#
loop_
_entity_poly.entity_id
_entity_poly.type
_entity_poly.pdbx_seq_one_letter_code
_entity_poly.pdbx_strand_id
1 'polypeptide(L)'
;MRLDHGDNVNPLTNISGNINSTTYEVRIYLISDQSANRYIYNATYTWVSGDFGGFNVQTKKTTNTNTYDFIPVNGQVIPENGDPPAAPAPFLATGTAVPEPLPYGPPVYHTKYDFSIVKKPDFILTDAYTNNISIATANLQLVGTDPDKYDYKVQVKFTGANDTPDYFRLQHKDASPAFVYFIPYSLVFGGIAIQPSVSYDWLNLDKVNINSKDISVRIPTVSQAIAERAVEGTYVDTITVTITPL
;
A
#
# COMPACT_ATOMS: atom_id res chain seq x y z
N MET A 1 -8.63 -9.49 -29.85
CA MET A 1 -9.20 -10.84 -30.03
C MET A 1 -10.48 -10.67 -30.84
N ARG A 2 -10.53 -11.20 -32.07
CA ARG A 2 -11.72 -11.12 -32.92
C ARG A 2 -12.68 -12.19 -32.41
N LEU A 3 -13.72 -11.78 -31.69
CA LEU A 3 -14.78 -12.68 -31.24
C LEU A 3 -15.60 -13.01 -32.47
N ASP A 4 -15.42 -14.22 -33.01
CA ASP A 4 -16.26 -14.71 -34.10
C ASP A 4 -17.60 -15.12 -33.51
N HIS A 5 -18.68 -14.62 -34.12
CA HIS A 5 -20.03 -14.95 -33.71
C HIS A 5 -20.34 -16.30 -34.32
N GLY A 6 -20.38 -17.37 -33.52
CA GLY A 6 -20.70 -18.71 -33.99
C GLY A 6 -22.02 -18.73 -34.77
N ASP A 7 -21.94 -18.70 -36.09
CA ASP A 7 -23.05 -18.62 -37.03
C ASP A 7 -23.40 -20.00 -37.62
N ASN A 8 -22.89 -21.08 -37.00
CA ASN A 8 -22.90 -22.46 -37.51
C ASN A 8 -22.18 -22.67 -38.84
N VAL A 9 -21.55 -21.64 -39.42
CA VAL A 9 -20.85 -21.73 -40.70
C VAL A 9 -19.33 -21.81 -40.51
N ASN A 10 -18.80 -21.10 -39.51
CA ASN A 10 -17.36 -21.06 -39.25
C ASN A 10 -17.00 -21.70 -37.90
N PRO A 11 -16.16 -22.76 -37.87
CA PRO A 11 -15.63 -23.27 -36.63
C PRO A 11 -14.73 -22.22 -35.98
N LEU A 12 -14.64 -22.23 -34.65
CA LEU A 12 -13.61 -21.46 -33.94
C LEU A 12 -12.23 -21.88 -34.46
N THR A 13 -11.49 -20.91 -34.99
CA THR A 13 -10.14 -21.10 -35.52
C THR A 13 -9.12 -20.32 -34.68
N ASN A 14 -7.90 -20.84 -34.60
CA ASN A 14 -6.74 -20.11 -34.10
C ASN A 14 -5.84 -19.71 -35.28
N ILE A 15 -4.68 -19.12 -35.00
CA ILE A 15 -3.69 -18.73 -36.02
C ILE A 15 -3.18 -19.90 -36.88
N SER A 16 -3.41 -21.14 -36.44
CA SER A 16 -3.03 -22.39 -37.12
C SER A 16 -4.23 -23.09 -37.80
N GLY A 17 -5.39 -22.43 -37.87
CA GLY A 17 -6.61 -22.97 -38.47
C GLY A 17 -7.55 -23.60 -37.43
N ASN A 18 -8.21 -24.70 -37.78
CA ASN A 18 -9.18 -25.36 -36.90
C ASN A 18 -8.52 -25.82 -35.59
N ILE A 19 -9.21 -25.62 -34.47
CA ILE A 19 -8.75 -26.06 -33.16
C ILE A 19 -8.96 -27.58 -33.05
N ASN A 20 -7.88 -28.35 -33.26
CA ASN A 20 -7.86 -29.82 -33.19
C ASN A 20 -7.10 -30.29 -31.94
N SER A 21 -7.64 -30.05 -30.74
CA SER A 21 -7.04 -30.45 -29.46
C SER A 21 -7.95 -31.39 -28.69
N THR A 22 -7.38 -32.38 -28.00
CA THR A 22 -8.10 -33.27 -27.07
C THR A 22 -8.52 -32.56 -25.78
N THR A 23 -7.93 -31.39 -25.50
CA THR A 23 -8.22 -30.59 -24.31
C THR A 23 -8.39 -29.14 -24.73
N TYR A 24 -9.54 -28.55 -24.40
CA TYR A 24 -9.88 -27.18 -24.75
C TYR A 24 -10.43 -26.47 -23.53
N GLU A 25 -9.93 -25.25 -23.26
CA GLU A 25 -10.41 -24.38 -22.19
C GLU A 25 -11.21 -23.24 -22.81
N VAL A 26 -12.50 -23.16 -22.50
CA VAL A 26 -13.33 -22.01 -22.86
C VAL A 26 -13.30 -21.03 -21.69
N ARG A 27 -12.81 -19.80 -21.93
CA ARG A 27 -12.97 -18.69 -20.98
C ARG A 27 -14.13 -17.82 -21.43
N ILE A 28 -15.20 -17.84 -20.63
CA ILE A 28 -16.38 -17.01 -20.86
C ILE A 28 -16.19 -15.71 -20.09
N TYR A 29 -16.32 -14.59 -20.79
CA TYR A 29 -16.30 -13.25 -20.18
C TYR A 29 -17.71 -12.69 -20.21
N LEU A 30 -18.22 -12.31 -19.04
CA LEU A 30 -19.47 -11.56 -18.95
C LEU A 30 -19.19 -10.10 -19.32
N ILE A 31 -19.86 -9.61 -20.35
CA ILE A 31 -19.89 -8.18 -20.67
C ILE A 31 -21.00 -7.59 -19.82
N SER A 32 -20.66 -6.63 -18.95
CA SER A 32 -21.67 -5.92 -18.19
C SER A 32 -22.57 -5.12 -19.15
N ASP A 33 -23.88 -5.19 -18.94
CA ASP A 33 -24.86 -4.32 -19.60
C ASP A 33 -24.84 -2.89 -19.00
N GLN A 34 -24.12 -2.70 -17.91
CA GLN A 34 -23.98 -1.42 -17.24
C GLN A 34 -22.94 -0.55 -17.93
N SER A 35 -23.19 0.76 -17.88
CA SER A 35 -22.23 1.75 -18.41
C SER A 35 -20.86 1.60 -17.75
N ALA A 36 -19.80 1.85 -18.52
CA ALA A 36 -18.41 1.75 -18.07
C ALA A 36 -18.11 2.61 -16.84
N ASN A 37 -18.92 3.65 -16.56
CA ASN A 37 -18.80 4.45 -15.35
C ASN A 37 -19.09 3.67 -14.05
N ARG A 38 -19.67 2.47 -14.12
CA ARG A 38 -19.87 1.57 -12.97
C ARG A 38 -18.69 0.62 -12.74
N TYR A 39 -17.71 0.64 -13.64
CA TYR A 39 -16.50 -0.16 -13.51
C TYR A 39 -15.47 0.55 -12.62
N ILE A 40 -14.94 -0.19 -11.64
CA ILE A 40 -13.87 0.22 -10.73
C ILE A 40 -12.67 -0.66 -11.06
N TYR A 41 -11.58 -0.02 -11.48
CA TYR A 41 -10.35 -0.71 -11.83
C TYR A 41 -9.82 -1.52 -10.63
N ASN A 42 -9.44 -2.78 -10.88
CA ASN A 42 -8.99 -3.77 -9.88
C ASN A 42 -10.00 -4.17 -8.79
N ALA A 43 -11.29 -3.80 -8.91
CA ALA A 43 -12.31 -4.32 -8.00
C ALA A 43 -12.60 -5.80 -8.29
N THR A 44 -12.87 -6.56 -7.22
CA THR A 44 -13.41 -7.92 -7.34
C THR A 44 -14.92 -7.83 -7.38
N TYR A 45 -15.53 -8.32 -8.46
CA TYR A 45 -16.97 -8.39 -8.62
C TYR A 45 -17.45 -9.78 -8.24
N THR A 46 -18.20 -9.87 -7.15
CA THR A 46 -18.82 -11.12 -6.71
C THR A 46 -20.16 -11.29 -7.40
N TRP A 47 -20.38 -12.45 -8.00
CA TRP A 47 -21.70 -12.83 -8.48
C TRP A 47 -22.61 -13.09 -7.28
N VAL A 48 -23.62 -12.23 -7.10
CA VAL A 48 -24.53 -12.29 -5.94
C VAL A 48 -25.78 -13.15 -6.19
N SER A 49 -26.31 -13.16 -7.42
CA SER A 49 -27.49 -13.94 -7.80
C SER A 49 -27.64 -14.10 -9.32
N GLY A 50 -28.34 -15.15 -9.76
CA GLY A 50 -28.51 -15.51 -11.17
C GLY A 50 -27.81 -16.83 -11.51
N ASP A 51 -28.07 -17.33 -12.72
CA ASP A 51 -27.46 -18.54 -13.26
C ASP A 51 -26.93 -18.22 -14.67
N PHE A 52 -25.83 -18.86 -15.09
CA PHE A 52 -25.31 -18.75 -16.47
C PHE A 52 -26.28 -19.38 -17.48
N GLY A 53 -27.30 -20.08 -16.98
CA GLY A 53 -28.22 -20.87 -17.75
C GLY A 53 -27.54 -22.13 -18.27
N GLY A 54 -28.16 -22.73 -19.29
CA GLY A 54 -27.60 -23.85 -20.04
C GLY A 54 -27.29 -23.43 -21.48
N PHE A 55 -26.13 -23.85 -21.98
CA PHE A 55 -25.78 -23.76 -23.40
C PHE A 55 -25.05 -25.03 -23.82
N ASN A 56 -25.10 -25.34 -25.11
CA ASN A 56 -24.46 -26.53 -25.66
C ASN A 56 -23.17 -26.11 -26.38
N VAL A 57 -22.08 -26.84 -26.16
CA VAL A 57 -20.88 -26.70 -26.99
C VAL A 57 -21.01 -27.66 -28.16
N GLN A 58 -21.08 -27.11 -29.37
CA GLN A 58 -21.08 -27.90 -30.60
C GLN A 58 -19.65 -28.27 -30.98
N THR A 59 -19.42 -29.56 -31.24
CA THR A 59 -18.14 -30.10 -31.70
C THR A 59 -18.35 -30.90 -32.97
N LYS A 60 -17.42 -30.78 -33.92
CA LYS A 60 -17.51 -31.53 -35.18
C LYS A 60 -16.94 -32.94 -34.97
N LYS A 61 -17.74 -33.98 -35.24
CA LYS A 61 -17.32 -35.39 -35.05
C LYS A 61 -16.18 -35.80 -35.97
N THR A 62 -16.27 -35.41 -37.23
CA THR A 62 -15.27 -35.74 -38.24
C THR A 62 -15.04 -34.54 -39.15
N THR A 63 -13.84 -34.44 -39.72
CA THR A 63 -13.49 -33.32 -40.61
C THR A 63 -14.34 -33.28 -41.89
N ASN A 64 -14.85 -34.43 -42.33
CA ASN A 64 -15.35 -34.64 -43.69
C ASN A 64 -16.88 -34.71 -43.80
N THR A 65 -17.60 -34.64 -42.68
CA THR A 65 -19.08 -34.64 -42.65
C THR A 65 -19.59 -33.49 -41.78
N ASN A 66 -20.76 -32.93 -42.12
CA ASN A 66 -21.45 -31.92 -41.30
C ASN A 66 -22.20 -32.59 -40.14
N THR A 67 -21.51 -33.47 -39.41
CA THR A 67 -22.06 -34.20 -38.26
C THR A 67 -21.42 -33.68 -36.99
N TYR A 68 -22.24 -33.39 -36.00
CA TYR A 68 -21.83 -32.71 -34.78
C TYR A 68 -22.22 -33.51 -33.53
N ASP A 69 -21.45 -33.35 -32.46
CA ASP A 69 -21.83 -33.67 -31.09
C ASP A 69 -22.11 -32.37 -30.35
N PHE A 70 -23.09 -32.43 -29.44
CA PHE A 70 -23.39 -31.35 -28.52
C PHE A 70 -23.03 -31.81 -27.11
N ILE A 71 -22.27 -30.98 -26.40
CA ILE A 71 -21.86 -31.24 -25.03
C ILE A 71 -22.67 -30.30 -24.12
N PRO A 72 -23.41 -30.83 -23.14
CA PRO A 72 -24.24 -30.00 -22.28
C PRO A 72 -23.38 -29.33 -21.20
N VAL A 73 -23.48 -28.02 -21.08
CA VAL A 73 -22.94 -27.25 -19.93
C VAL A 73 -24.02 -27.05 -18.87
N ASN A 74 -23.78 -27.59 -17.67
CA ASN A 74 -24.70 -27.69 -16.52
C ASN A 74 -25.74 -28.83 -16.61
N GLY A 75 -25.44 -29.90 -17.35
CA GLY A 75 -26.19 -31.17 -17.27
C GLY A 75 -27.61 -31.13 -17.86
N GLN A 76 -27.90 -30.13 -18.70
CA GLN A 76 -29.16 -29.98 -19.40
C GLN A 76 -29.40 -31.10 -20.43
N VAL A 77 -30.68 -31.34 -20.71
CA VAL A 77 -31.09 -32.20 -21.83
C VAL A 77 -30.88 -31.43 -23.13
N ILE A 78 -30.12 -32.01 -24.06
CA ILE A 78 -29.81 -31.42 -25.37
C ILE A 78 -30.94 -31.77 -26.34
N PRO A 79 -31.57 -30.78 -27.00
CA PRO A 79 -32.49 -31.02 -28.11
C PRO A 79 -31.80 -31.77 -29.27
N GLU A 80 -32.53 -32.62 -29.99
CA GLU A 80 -31.98 -33.46 -31.07
C GLU A 80 -31.37 -32.64 -32.22
N ASN A 81 -31.86 -31.42 -32.44
CA ASN A 81 -31.35 -30.46 -33.42
C ASN A 81 -30.25 -29.54 -32.88
N GLY A 82 -29.85 -29.69 -31.61
CA GLY A 82 -28.80 -28.88 -30.99
C GLY A 82 -29.21 -27.46 -30.59
N ASP A 83 -30.50 -27.12 -30.74
CA ASP A 83 -31.04 -25.82 -30.36
C ASP A 83 -30.74 -25.52 -28.87
N PRO A 84 -30.65 -24.23 -28.50
CA PRO A 84 -30.59 -23.86 -27.09
C PRO A 84 -31.78 -24.46 -26.32
N PRO A 85 -31.62 -24.84 -25.04
CA PRO A 85 -32.68 -25.44 -24.25
C PRO A 85 -33.98 -24.60 -24.28
N ALA A 86 -35.13 -25.27 -24.44
CA ALA A 86 -36.43 -24.62 -24.66
C ALA A 86 -36.92 -23.72 -23.51
N ALA A 87 -36.33 -23.87 -22.32
CA ALA A 87 -36.49 -22.92 -21.23
C ALA A 87 -35.22 -22.06 -21.15
N PRO A 88 -35.20 -20.85 -21.74
CA PRO A 88 -34.24 -19.86 -21.29
C PRO A 88 -34.47 -19.69 -19.79
N ALA A 89 -33.45 -19.98 -18.98
CA ALA A 89 -33.47 -19.54 -17.60
C ALA A 89 -33.76 -18.03 -17.62
N PRO A 90 -34.69 -17.53 -16.79
CA PRO A 90 -35.10 -16.13 -16.87
C PRO A 90 -33.86 -15.25 -16.77
N PHE A 91 -33.53 -14.56 -17.86
CA PHE A 91 -32.63 -13.43 -17.78
C PHE A 91 -33.26 -12.46 -16.78
N LEU A 92 -32.42 -11.98 -15.85
CA LEU A 92 -32.67 -10.96 -14.85
C LEU A 92 -34.07 -10.34 -14.98
N ALA A 93 -35.03 -10.77 -14.15
CA ALA A 93 -36.07 -9.83 -13.80
C ALA A 93 -35.32 -8.61 -13.22
N THR A 94 -35.48 -7.44 -13.83
CA THR A 94 -34.98 -6.19 -13.24
C THR A 94 -35.38 -6.21 -11.77
N GLY A 95 -34.40 -6.18 -10.87
CA GLY A 95 -34.69 -6.12 -9.44
C GLY A 95 -35.68 -4.99 -9.21
N THR A 96 -36.83 -5.30 -8.61
CA THR A 96 -37.85 -4.28 -8.28
C THR A 96 -37.34 -3.34 -7.19
N ALA A 97 -36.36 -3.79 -6.42
CA ALA A 97 -35.54 -2.93 -5.59
C ALA A 97 -34.54 -2.21 -6.48
N VAL A 98 -34.71 -0.91 -6.65
CA VAL A 98 -33.58 -0.01 -6.88
C VAL A 98 -32.63 -0.27 -5.71
N PRO A 99 -31.45 -0.86 -5.91
CA PRO A 99 -30.48 -0.99 -4.83
C PRO A 99 -30.27 0.42 -4.31
N GLU A 100 -30.24 0.59 -2.98
CA GLU A 100 -29.77 1.86 -2.40
C GLU A 100 -28.48 2.22 -3.14
N PRO A 101 -28.42 3.40 -3.79
CA PRO A 101 -27.22 3.77 -4.50
C PRO A 101 -26.08 3.65 -3.52
N LEU A 102 -25.06 2.85 -3.88
CA LEU A 102 -23.79 2.87 -3.15
C LEU A 102 -23.44 4.34 -2.97
N PRO A 103 -23.07 4.81 -1.77
CA PRO A 103 -22.80 6.21 -1.52
C PRO A 103 -21.78 6.68 -2.56
N TYR A 104 -22.28 7.35 -3.58
CA TYR A 104 -21.48 7.84 -4.68
C TYR A 104 -20.98 9.19 -4.19
N GLY A 105 -19.78 9.16 -3.63
CA GLY A 105 -19.06 10.33 -3.17
C GLY A 105 -17.67 10.34 -3.78
N PRO A 106 -16.96 11.46 -3.69
CA PRO A 106 -15.53 11.47 -3.96
C PRO A 106 -14.84 10.34 -3.17
N PRO A 107 -13.76 9.71 -3.72
CA PRO A 107 -13.04 8.67 -3.01
C PRO A 107 -12.67 9.14 -1.61
N VAL A 108 -12.94 8.31 -0.60
CA VAL A 108 -12.48 8.59 0.76
C VAL A 108 -11.03 8.13 0.87
N TYR A 109 -10.11 9.08 0.97
CA TYR A 109 -8.70 8.79 1.13
C TYR A 109 -8.36 8.56 2.59
N HIS A 110 -7.82 7.38 2.90
CA HIS A 110 -7.28 7.05 4.23
C HIS A 110 -5.77 7.17 4.19
N THR A 111 -5.26 8.37 4.45
CA THR A 111 -3.81 8.60 4.47
C THR A 111 -3.18 7.91 5.67
N LYS A 112 -2.25 7.00 5.39
CA LYS A 112 -1.39 6.35 6.38
C LYS A 112 -0.01 7.02 6.38
N TYR A 113 0.57 7.11 7.56
CA TYR A 113 1.88 7.70 7.81
C TYR A 113 2.83 6.60 8.25
N ASP A 114 3.64 6.11 7.33
CA ASP A 114 4.63 5.06 7.62
C ASP A 114 5.95 5.71 8.01
N PHE A 115 6.32 5.55 9.27
CA PHE A 115 7.49 6.18 9.87
C PHE A 115 8.58 5.15 10.20
N SER A 116 9.83 5.48 9.88
CA SER A 116 10.99 4.68 10.26
C SER A 116 12.19 5.57 10.61
N ILE A 117 13.08 5.01 11.43
CA ILE A 117 14.35 5.64 11.80
C ILE A 117 15.47 4.69 11.41
N VAL A 118 16.37 5.16 10.55
CA VAL A 118 17.58 4.44 10.17
C VAL A 118 18.73 4.95 11.01
N LYS A 119 19.26 4.12 11.92
CA LYS A 119 20.39 4.47 12.79
C LYS A 119 21.68 4.55 11.98
N LYS A 120 22.54 5.51 12.32
CA LYS A 120 23.91 5.61 11.82
C LYS A 120 24.90 5.07 12.86
N PRO A 121 26.16 4.79 12.48
CA PRO A 121 27.18 4.31 13.42
C PRO A 121 27.43 5.27 14.57
N ASP A 122 28.01 4.72 15.64
CA ASP A 122 28.51 5.50 16.77
C ASP A 122 29.59 6.50 16.32
N PHE A 123 29.80 7.55 17.12
CA PHE A 123 30.71 8.64 16.78
C PHE A 123 31.57 9.05 17.98
N ILE A 124 32.67 9.76 17.70
CA ILE A 124 33.54 10.32 18.74
C ILE A 124 32.95 11.63 19.23
N LEU A 125 32.75 11.74 20.54
CA LEU A 125 32.04 12.87 21.16
C LEU A 125 32.65 14.24 20.80
N THR A 126 33.98 14.33 20.66
CA THR A 126 34.68 15.58 20.33
C THR A 126 34.35 16.10 18.94
N ASP A 127 33.96 15.23 18.00
CA ASP A 127 33.60 15.66 16.64
C ASP A 127 32.31 16.51 16.65
N ALA A 128 31.44 16.28 17.64
CA ALA A 128 30.21 17.03 17.84
C ALA A 128 30.40 18.39 18.55
N TYR A 129 31.64 18.78 18.89
CA TYR A 129 31.93 20.08 19.50
C TYR A 129 31.83 21.21 18.47
N THR A 130 32.26 20.93 17.24
CA THR A 130 32.30 21.88 16.13
C THR A 130 31.30 21.57 15.04
N ASN A 131 30.87 20.31 14.91
CA ASN A 131 29.99 19.87 13.84
C ASN A 131 28.66 19.30 14.38
N ASN A 132 27.64 19.32 13.53
CA ASN A 132 26.45 18.52 13.74
C ASN A 132 26.74 17.11 13.24
N ILE A 133 26.79 16.12 14.13
CA ILE A 133 27.06 14.73 13.76
C ILE A 133 25.74 14.02 13.53
N SER A 134 25.51 13.55 12.30
CA SER A 134 24.28 12.83 11.99
C SER A 134 24.28 11.43 12.58
N ILE A 135 23.31 11.15 13.44
CA ILE A 135 23.20 9.89 14.20
C ILE A 135 22.07 8.99 13.70
N ALA A 136 21.12 9.55 12.95
CA ALA A 136 20.04 8.80 12.33
C ALA A 136 19.39 9.60 11.20
N THR A 137 18.63 8.92 10.35
CA THR A 137 17.74 9.55 9.37
C THR A 137 16.31 9.10 9.67
N ALA A 138 15.41 10.07 9.86
CA ALA A 138 13.99 9.84 9.98
C ALA A 138 13.34 9.87 8.60
N ASN A 139 12.62 8.81 8.25
CA ASN A 139 11.93 8.65 6.99
C ASN A 139 10.43 8.56 7.24
N LEU A 140 9.67 9.35 6.49
CA LEU A 140 8.20 9.38 6.55
C LEU A 140 7.63 9.22 5.13
N GLN A 141 6.88 8.13 4.93
CA GLN A 141 6.18 7.87 3.69
C GLN A 141 4.67 8.04 3.90
N LEU A 142 4.03 8.77 3.00
CA LEU A 142 2.58 8.88 2.93
C LEU A 142 2.04 7.79 2.01
N VAL A 143 0.97 7.10 2.44
CA VAL A 143 0.32 6.04 1.65
C VAL A 143 -1.18 6.31 1.62
N GLY A 144 -1.83 6.15 0.46
CA GLY A 144 -3.27 6.41 0.33
C GLY A 144 -3.62 7.90 0.46
N THR A 145 -2.76 8.79 -0.05
CA THR A 145 -3.00 10.24 -0.06
C THR A 145 -4.07 10.65 -1.06
N ASP A 146 -4.78 11.72 -0.74
CA ASP A 146 -5.63 12.45 -1.67
C ASP A 146 -4.76 13.19 -2.71
N PRO A 147 -4.96 12.95 -4.02
CA PRO A 147 -4.21 13.64 -5.07
C PRO A 147 -4.43 15.16 -5.07
N ASP A 148 -5.54 15.65 -4.54
CA ASP A 148 -5.90 17.07 -4.53
C ASP A 148 -5.56 17.78 -3.20
N LYS A 149 -5.13 17.04 -2.17
CA LYS A 149 -4.58 17.60 -0.93
C LYS A 149 -3.06 17.85 -1.06
N TYR A 150 -2.58 18.99 -0.57
CA TYR A 150 -1.16 19.39 -0.71
C TYR A 150 -0.50 19.85 0.60
N ASP A 151 -1.24 19.91 1.70
CA ASP A 151 -0.80 20.48 2.99
C ASP A 151 -0.54 19.40 4.06
N TYR A 152 -0.18 18.19 3.63
CA TYR A 152 0.19 17.10 4.54
C TYR A 152 1.33 17.54 5.44
N LYS A 153 1.12 17.37 6.75
CA LYS A 153 2.08 17.74 7.79
C LYS A 153 1.91 16.86 9.02
N VAL A 154 2.97 16.76 9.79
CA VAL A 154 2.97 16.05 11.08
C VAL A 154 3.63 16.92 12.14
N GLN A 155 3.28 16.69 13.40
CA GLN A 155 4.09 17.11 14.53
C GLN A 155 5.07 16.02 14.91
N VAL A 156 6.30 16.45 15.20
CA VAL A 156 7.38 15.59 15.66
C VAL A 156 7.82 16.05 17.04
N LYS A 157 7.90 15.12 17.98
CA LYS A 157 8.38 15.37 19.35
C LYS A 157 9.44 14.35 19.72
N PHE A 158 10.51 14.83 20.36
CA PHE A 158 11.63 14.00 20.82
C PHE A 158 11.69 14.06 22.34
N THR A 159 11.72 12.91 23.00
CA THR A 159 11.78 12.81 24.47
C THR A 159 12.92 11.87 24.85
N GLY A 160 13.80 12.31 25.75
CA GLY A 160 14.89 11.49 26.29
C GLY A 160 14.51 10.85 27.62
N ALA A 161 15.24 9.83 28.05
CA ALA A 161 14.98 9.15 29.32
C ALA A 161 15.32 10.03 30.55
N ASN A 162 16.30 10.91 30.41
CA ASN A 162 16.85 11.74 31.49
C ASN A 162 16.93 13.23 31.07
N ASP A 163 16.03 13.67 30.18
CA ASP A 163 16.11 15.00 29.61
C ASP A 163 15.78 16.13 30.61
N THR A 164 16.07 17.35 30.18
CA THR A 164 15.63 18.60 30.84
C THR A 164 14.81 19.40 29.85
N PRO A 165 14.14 20.50 30.27
CA PRO A 165 13.45 21.36 29.33
C PRO A 165 14.34 21.93 28.21
N ASP A 166 15.65 22.07 28.46
CA ASP A 166 16.55 22.81 27.55
C ASP A 166 17.51 21.92 26.75
N TYR A 167 17.82 20.72 27.23
CA TYR A 167 18.82 19.84 26.62
C TYR A 167 18.60 18.35 26.93
N PHE A 168 19.09 17.50 26.04
CA PHE A 168 19.16 16.05 26.18
C PHE A 168 20.41 15.66 26.97
N ARG A 169 20.47 14.41 27.47
CA ARG A 169 21.57 13.96 28.33
C ARG A 169 22.07 12.59 27.93
N LEU A 170 23.34 12.55 27.54
CA LEU A 170 24.10 11.31 27.41
C LEU A 170 24.51 10.80 28.80
N GLN A 171 24.30 9.53 29.08
CA GLN A 171 24.71 8.86 30.32
C GLN A 171 25.84 7.87 30.06
N HIS A 172 26.78 7.75 30.99
CA HIS A 172 27.81 6.70 30.88
C HIS A 172 27.12 5.32 30.86
N LYS A 173 27.48 4.45 29.89
CA LYS A 173 26.82 3.16 29.67
C LYS A 173 26.85 2.26 30.90
N ASP A 174 27.95 2.31 31.64
CA ASP A 174 28.15 1.54 32.89
C ASP A 174 27.81 2.34 34.15
N ALA A 175 27.00 3.40 34.03
CA ALA A 175 26.56 4.19 35.18
C ALA A 175 25.81 3.31 36.19
N SER A 176 26.10 3.52 37.47
CA SER A 176 25.40 2.90 38.59
C SER A 176 24.69 3.96 39.42
N PRO A 177 23.72 3.61 40.27
CA PRO A 177 23.06 4.59 41.14
C PRO A 177 24.03 5.41 42.01
N ALA A 178 25.22 4.88 42.31
CA ALA A 178 26.27 5.55 43.07
C ALA A 178 27.19 6.44 42.22
N PHE A 179 27.17 6.30 40.90
CA PHE A 179 27.95 7.10 39.96
C PHE A 179 27.13 7.39 38.71
N VAL A 180 26.44 8.54 38.75
CA VAL A 180 25.66 9.05 37.63
C VAL A 180 26.35 10.28 37.08
N TYR A 181 26.85 10.19 35.85
CA TYR A 181 27.46 11.29 35.13
C TYR A 181 26.71 11.52 33.82
N PHE A 182 26.35 12.78 33.55
CA PHE A 182 25.62 13.17 32.34
C PHE A 182 26.40 14.20 31.53
N ILE A 183 26.37 14.04 30.22
CA ILE A 183 26.88 15.02 29.26
C ILE A 183 25.68 15.66 28.54
N PRO A 184 25.44 16.97 28.73
CA PRO A 184 24.38 17.67 28.02
C PRO A 184 24.67 17.76 26.52
N TYR A 185 23.63 17.60 25.69
CA TYR A 185 23.71 17.79 24.25
C TYR A 185 22.41 18.34 23.66
N SER A 186 22.49 18.86 22.45
CA SER A 186 21.33 19.30 21.66
C SER A 186 21.11 18.37 20.49
N LEU A 187 19.85 18.05 20.21
CA LEU A 187 19.47 17.43 18.95
C LEU A 187 19.15 18.49 17.90
N VAL A 188 19.42 18.15 16.65
CA VAL A 188 19.12 18.94 15.46
C VAL A 188 18.34 18.05 14.49
N PHE A 189 17.14 18.48 14.10
CA PHE A 189 16.25 17.74 13.22
C PHE A 189 16.06 18.49 11.90
N GLY A 190 16.59 17.92 10.80
CA GLY A 190 16.57 18.56 9.49
C GLY A 190 17.20 19.96 9.48
N GLY A 191 18.26 20.16 10.27
CA GLY A 191 18.95 21.44 10.41
C GLY A 191 18.40 22.38 11.50
N ILE A 192 17.26 22.06 12.12
CA ILE A 192 16.65 22.88 13.17
C ILE A 192 17.00 22.31 14.54
N ALA A 193 17.56 23.12 15.44
CA ALA A 193 17.78 22.71 16.83
C ALA A 193 16.44 22.49 17.54
N ILE A 194 16.32 21.37 18.24
CA ILE A 194 15.09 20.97 18.92
C ILE A 194 15.31 20.84 20.42
N GLN A 195 14.29 21.20 21.18
CA GLN A 195 14.24 21.06 22.63
C GLN A 195 13.52 19.76 23.02
N PRO A 196 13.88 19.15 24.15
CA PRO A 196 13.21 17.96 24.62
C PRO A 196 11.74 18.19 24.92
N SER A 197 10.91 17.23 24.55
CA SER A 197 9.47 17.20 24.77
C SER A 197 8.66 18.37 24.17
N VAL A 198 9.27 19.17 23.28
CA VAL A 198 8.59 20.20 22.48
C VAL A 198 8.20 19.62 21.12
N SER A 199 6.98 19.92 20.67
CA SER A 199 6.50 19.53 19.34
C SER A 199 6.94 20.53 18.28
N TYR A 200 7.45 20.01 17.16
CA TYR A 200 7.84 20.79 15.98
C TYR A 200 7.08 20.32 14.75
N ASP A 201 6.65 21.26 13.91
CA ASP A 201 5.94 20.92 12.69
C ASP A 201 6.90 20.49 11.56
N TRP A 202 6.60 19.35 10.95
CA TRP A 202 7.19 18.91 9.69
C TRP A 202 6.16 19.12 8.58
N LEU A 203 6.35 20.24 7.87
CA LEU A 203 5.44 20.76 6.87
C LEU A 203 5.77 20.25 5.46
N ASN A 204 4.81 20.42 4.55
CA ASN A 204 4.95 20.22 3.11
C ASN A 204 5.46 18.83 2.74
N LEU A 205 4.82 17.79 3.30
CA LEU A 205 5.22 16.41 3.05
C LEU A 205 4.89 16.01 1.60
N ASP A 206 5.90 15.48 0.91
CA ASP A 206 5.78 14.91 -0.43
C ASP A 206 4.90 13.66 -0.39
N LYS A 207 3.98 13.55 -1.36
CA LYS A 207 3.01 12.46 -1.50
C LYS A 207 3.56 11.22 -2.20
N VAL A 208 4.60 11.41 -3.00
CA VAL A 208 5.17 10.38 -3.90
C VAL A 208 6.48 9.87 -3.33
N ASN A 209 7.33 10.77 -2.86
CA ASN A 209 8.68 10.47 -2.41
C ASN A 209 8.75 10.36 -0.88
N ILE A 210 9.75 9.62 -0.40
CA ILE A 210 10.02 9.53 1.03
C ILE A 210 10.49 10.89 1.55
N ASN A 211 9.81 11.40 2.57
CA ASN A 211 10.22 12.59 3.28
C ASN A 211 11.31 12.21 4.27
N SER A 212 12.51 12.78 4.09
CA SER A 212 13.69 12.41 4.89
C SER A 212 14.23 13.62 5.64
N LYS A 213 14.53 13.45 6.93
CA LYS A 213 15.26 14.43 7.74
C LYS A 213 16.31 13.75 8.59
N ASP A 214 17.53 14.27 8.54
CA ASP A 214 18.58 13.81 9.45
C ASP A 214 18.31 14.27 10.88
N ILE A 215 18.58 13.37 11.82
CA ILE A 215 18.68 13.64 13.25
C ILE A 215 20.17 13.70 13.57
N SER A 216 20.62 14.83 14.10
CA SER A 216 22.01 15.08 14.41
C SER A 216 22.20 15.52 15.86
N VAL A 217 23.39 15.25 16.39
CA VAL A 217 23.83 15.66 17.72
C VAL A 217 24.81 16.82 17.60
N ARG A 218 24.69 17.77 18.53
CA ARG A 218 25.66 18.84 18.76
C ARG A 218 25.94 18.98 20.25
N ILE A 219 27.21 19.17 20.62
CA ILE A 219 27.60 19.51 21.99
C ILE A 219 27.78 21.04 22.09
N PRO A 220 26.91 21.75 22.83
CA PRO A 220 27.07 23.19 23.04
C PRO A 220 28.41 23.51 23.71
N THR A 221 28.99 24.67 23.42
CA THR A 221 30.27 25.10 24.01
C THR A 221 30.26 25.06 25.54
N VAL A 222 29.15 25.44 26.18
CA VAL A 222 28.98 25.38 27.64
C VAL A 222 29.04 23.96 28.21
N SER A 223 28.81 22.95 27.37
CA SER A 223 28.80 21.52 27.73
C SER A 223 30.11 20.83 27.36
N GLN A 224 31.00 21.46 26.59
CA GLN A 224 32.29 20.88 26.19
C GLN A 224 33.20 20.66 27.41
N ALA A 225 33.30 21.63 28.31
CA ALA A 225 34.09 21.48 29.55
C ALA A 225 33.54 20.37 30.47
N ILE A 226 32.25 20.05 30.39
CA ILE A 226 31.67 18.89 31.08
C ILE A 226 32.13 17.62 30.36
N ALA A 227 31.93 17.54 29.05
CA ALA A 227 32.35 16.40 28.24
C ALA A 227 33.86 16.09 28.33
N GLU A 228 34.73 17.09 28.44
CA GLU A 228 36.19 16.92 28.60
C GLU A 228 36.59 16.37 29.98
N ARG A 229 35.74 16.59 31.00
CA ARG A 229 35.95 16.07 32.36
C ARG A 229 35.21 14.76 32.60
N ALA A 230 34.54 14.24 31.57
CA ALA A 230 33.85 12.98 31.61
C ALA A 230 34.84 11.82 31.80
N VAL A 231 34.40 10.76 32.47
CA VAL A 231 35.19 9.54 32.59
C VAL A 231 35.29 8.90 31.21
N GLU A 232 36.46 8.36 30.88
CA GLU A 232 36.65 7.65 29.63
C GLU A 232 35.67 6.47 29.53
N GLY A 233 34.95 6.38 28.40
CA GLY A 233 34.02 5.30 28.15
C GLY A 233 32.96 5.63 27.11
N THR A 234 31.99 4.72 26.97
CA THR A 234 30.86 4.89 26.06
C THR A 234 29.72 5.61 26.76
N TYR A 235 29.16 6.61 26.10
CA TYR A 235 27.99 7.34 26.57
C TYR A 235 26.79 7.08 25.66
N VAL A 236 25.62 6.89 26.26
CA VAL A 236 24.39 6.50 25.57
C VAL A 236 23.20 7.35 26.02
N ASP A 237 22.25 7.52 25.12
CA ASP A 237 20.92 8.06 25.41
C ASP A 237 19.90 7.29 24.56
N THR A 238 18.66 7.19 25.05
CA THR A 238 17.54 6.60 24.32
C THR A 238 16.49 7.67 24.10
N ILE A 239 16.32 8.04 22.83
CA ILE A 239 15.35 9.03 22.41
C ILE A 239 14.11 8.36 21.83
N THR A 240 12.96 8.72 22.38
CA THR A 240 11.65 8.36 21.84
C THR A 240 11.17 9.46 20.91
N VAL A 241 10.82 9.10 19.68
CA VAL A 241 10.25 10.02 18.68
C VAL A 241 8.77 9.73 18.55
N THR A 242 7.94 10.75 18.76
CA THR A 242 6.49 10.69 18.55
C THR A 242 6.14 11.50 17.30
N ILE A 243 5.35 10.88 16.41
CA ILE A 243 4.82 11.51 15.20
C ILE A 243 3.30 11.58 15.32
N THR A 244 2.74 12.77 15.13
CA THR A 244 1.29 13.01 15.18
C THR A 244 0.84 13.66 13.87
N PRO A 245 0.03 12.98 13.03
CA PRO A 245 -0.61 13.61 11.88
C PRO A 245 -1.47 14.83 12.24
N LEU A 246 -1.48 15.84 11.37
CA LEU A 246 -2.30 17.05 11.51
C LEU A 246 -3.26 17.25 10.32
#